data_AF-A0A958PNV2-F1
#
_entry.id   AF-A0A958PNV2-F1
#
_cell.length_a   1.000
_cell.length_b   1.000
_cell.length_c   1.000
_cell.angle_alpha   90.00
_cell.angle_beta   90.00
_cell.angle_gamma   90.00
#
_symmetry.space_group_name_H-M   'P 1'
#
loop_
_entity.id
_entity.type
_entity.pdbx_description
1 polymer ?
#
loop_
_entity_poly.entity_id
_entity_poly.type
_entity_poly.pdbx_seq_one_letter_code
_entity_poly.pdbx_strand_id
1 'polypeptide(L)'
;MRTKISLLKLSTYSLAGVFRSATFFILLAFSVQAIALEEVEVNKERIYWKDFSKEVRLLKEADYRNGLSYIISGTIALAGGIWGESITDDPAEKGIYTVFQTIGIASVGYGAYQWKIGGEERALYDALRYTRGLSPKDKSLFLRTYYHQKKLRDKRERVIKAITHGLVAALNIYSATQQDQSGVKNALFFVGGVNLLASASYTFEF
;
A
#
# COMPACT_ATOMS: atom_id res chain seq x y z
N MET A 1 24.43 37.80 -54.95
CA MET A 1 24.93 36.90 -53.89
C MET A 1 24.19 37.23 -52.60
N ARG A 2 23.18 36.44 -52.21
CA ARG A 2 22.39 36.63 -50.98
C ARG A 2 22.77 35.53 -49.99
N THR A 3 23.55 35.89 -48.98
CA THR A 3 23.90 35.02 -47.85
C THR A 3 22.72 35.01 -46.88
N LYS A 4 21.96 33.90 -46.82
CA LYS A 4 20.93 33.68 -45.79
C LYS A 4 21.64 33.27 -44.50
N ILE A 5 21.69 34.18 -43.54
CA ILE A 5 22.07 33.91 -42.15
C ILE A 5 20.92 33.11 -41.51
N SER A 6 21.15 31.84 -41.20
CA SER A 6 20.23 31.04 -40.39
C SER A 6 20.33 31.48 -38.93
N LEU A 7 19.50 32.45 -38.56
CA LEU A 7 19.30 32.81 -37.16
C LEU A 7 18.68 31.63 -36.42
N LEU A 8 19.52 31.01 -35.58
CA LEU A 8 19.19 30.44 -34.27
C LEU A 8 17.69 30.40 -33.95
N LYS A 9 17.03 29.28 -34.30
CA LYS A 9 15.91 28.79 -33.50
C LYS A 9 16.50 28.25 -32.19
N LEU A 10 16.87 29.16 -31.30
CA LEU A 10 17.02 28.85 -29.88
C LEU A 10 15.66 28.36 -29.43
N SER A 11 15.57 27.04 -29.27
CA SER A 11 14.42 26.35 -28.74
C SER A 11 14.01 27.03 -27.45
N THR A 12 12.94 27.81 -27.51
CA THR A 12 12.14 28.21 -26.37
C THR A 12 11.46 26.96 -25.83
N TYR A 13 12.25 26.04 -25.26
CA TYR A 13 11.74 25.13 -24.23
C TYR A 13 11.18 26.05 -23.16
N SER A 14 9.85 26.18 -23.22
CA SER A 14 9.07 27.18 -22.51
C SER A 14 9.46 27.20 -21.04
N LEU A 15 10.16 28.25 -20.60
CA LEU A 15 10.41 28.58 -19.20
C LEU A 15 9.11 28.52 -18.38
N ALA A 16 7.96 28.78 -19.00
CA ALA A 16 6.66 28.66 -18.37
C ALA A 16 6.25 27.21 -18.04
N GLY A 17 6.72 26.20 -18.80
CA GLY A 17 6.50 24.78 -18.50
C GLY A 17 7.29 24.30 -17.27
N VAL A 18 8.53 24.79 -17.13
CA VAL A 18 9.39 24.51 -15.96
C VAL A 18 8.84 25.20 -14.71
N PHE A 19 8.37 26.44 -14.83
CA PHE A 19 7.74 27.16 -13.71
C PHE A 19 6.42 26.51 -13.25
N ARG A 20 5.56 26.05 -14.16
CA ARG A 20 4.29 25.38 -13.82
C ARG A 20 4.50 24.05 -13.09
N SER A 21 5.47 23.25 -13.53
CA SER A 21 5.82 21.99 -12.86
C SER A 21 6.45 22.22 -11.49
N ALA A 22 7.38 23.16 -11.35
CA ALA A 22 7.98 23.52 -10.07
C ALA A 22 6.94 24.01 -9.05
N THR A 23 5.98 24.84 -9.48
CA THR A 23 4.91 25.35 -8.61
C THR A 23 3.99 24.23 -8.12
N PHE A 24 3.68 23.24 -8.97
CA PHE A 24 2.92 22.06 -8.60
C PHE A 24 3.65 21.21 -7.54
N PHE A 25 4.96 20.97 -7.72
CA PHE A 25 5.75 20.23 -6.73
C PHE A 25 5.89 20.96 -5.39
N ILE A 26 5.97 22.30 -5.41
CA ILE A 26 6.00 23.13 -4.19
C ILE A 26 4.65 23.06 -3.47
N LEU A 27 3.53 23.19 -4.19
CA LEU A 27 2.18 23.06 -3.62
C LEU A 27 1.93 21.65 -3.04
N LEU A 28 2.43 20.61 -3.71
CA LEU A 28 2.39 19.24 -3.20
C LEU A 28 3.22 19.10 -1.91
N ALA A 29 4.42 19.70 -1.86
CA ALA A 29 5.26 19.70 -0.67
C ALA A 29 4.64 20.45 0.53
N PHE A 30 3.93 21.55 0.28
CA PHE A 30 3.25 22.33 1.33
C PHE A 30 1.96 21.66 1.85
N SER A 31 1.16 21.06 0.98
CA SER A 31 -0.06 20.31 1.39
C SER A 31 0.28 19.10 2.26
N VAL A 32 1.44 18.48 2.03
CA VAL A 32 1.99 17.38 2.82
C VAL A 32 2.36 17.80 4.25
N GLN A 33 2.92 18.99 4.42
CA GLN A 33 3.25 19.49 5.77
C GLN A 33 2.00 19.77 6.60
N ALA A 34 0.92 20.22 5.98
CA ALA A 34 -0.34 20.49 6.67
C ALA A 34 -0.99 19.21 7.23
N ILE A 35 -0.91 18.08 6.51
CA ILE A 35 -1.47 16.79 6.95
C ILE A 35 -0.60 16.14 8.04
N ALA A 36 0.71 16.40 8.05
CA ALA A 36 1.63 15.86 9.05
C ALA A 36 1.49 16.49 10.44
N LEU A 37 0.89 17.68 10.56
CA LEU A 37 0.79 18.45 11.80
C LEU A 37 -0.44 18.16 12.66
N GLU A 38 -1.41 17.39 12.16
CA GLU A 38 -2.60 17.07 12.95
C GLU A 38 -2.23 16.15 14.12
N GLU A 39 -2.45 16.62 15.34
CA GLU A 39 -2.16 15.89 16.57
C GLU A 39 -3.04 14.64 16.66
N VAL A 40 -2.40 13.51 16.91
CA VAL A 40 -3.08 12.24 17.04
C VAL A 40 -3.54 12.09 18.48
N GLU A 41 -4.80 12.41 18.76
CA GLU A 41 -5.41 11.98 20.02
C GLU A 41 -5.57 10.45 20.00
N VAL A 42 -4.82 9.81 20.90
CA VAL A 42 -5.02 8.39 21.23
C VAL A 42 -5.95 8.38 22.43
N ASN A 43 -7.10 7.72 22.32
CA ASN A 43 -7.95 7.48 23.48
C ASN A 43 -7.22 6.51 24.43
N LYS A 44 -6.46 7.06 25.37
CA LYS A 44 -5.57 6.33 26.30
C LYS A 44 -6.33 5.52 27.35
N GLU A 45 -7.64 5.72 27.49
CA GLU A 45 -8.40 5.25 28.65
C GLU A 45 -8.85 3.78 28.59
N ARG A 46 -8.74 3.11 27.43
CA ARG A 46 -9.37 1.78 27.22
C ARG A 46 -8.43 0.61 26.95
N ILE A 47 -7.11 0.78 27.02
CA ILE A 47 -6.18 -0.32 26.76
C ILE A 47 -5.76 -0.98 28.08
N TYR A 48 -6.34 -2.14 28.36
CA TYR A 48 -6.03 -2.99 29.51
C TYR A 48 -5.56 -4.38 29.06
N TRP A 49 -4.61 -4.97 29.78
CA TRP A 49 -4.08 -6.31 29.50
C TRP A 49 -5.18 -7.37 29.44
N LYS A 50 -6.18 -7.29 30.32
CA LYS A 50 -7.30 -8.24 30.36
C LYS A 50 -8.09 -8.21 29.04
N ASP A 51 -8.44 -7.03 28.56
CA ASP A 51 -9.24 -6.85 27.34
C ASP A 51 -8.42 -7.26 26.10
N PHE A 52 -7.17 -6.78 26.02
CA PHE A 52 -6.23 -7.18 24.97
C PHE A 52 -6.03 -8.71 24.91
N SER A 53 -5.85 -9.35 26.08
CA SER A 53 -5.66 -10.81 26.14
C SER A 53 -6.89 -11.58 25.67
N LYS A 54 -8.10 -11.05 25.92
CA LYS A 54 -9.35 -11.63 25.45
C LYS A 54 -9.48 -11.45 23.95
N GLU A 55 -9.22 -10.25 23.45
CA GLU A 55 -9.25 -9.90 22.03
C GLU A 55 -8.30 -10.78 21.22
N VAL A 56 -7.03 -10.93 21.65
CA VAL A 56 -6.07 -11.78 20.94
C VAL A 56 -6.49 -13.26 20.90
N ARG A 57 -7.19 -13.76 21.92
CA ARG A 57 -7.72 -15.13 21.90
C ARG A 57 -8.85 -15.27 20.86
N LEU A 58 -9.75 -14.30 20.80
CA LEU A 58 -10.81 -14.27 19.78
C LEU A 58 -10.22 -14.13 18.38
N LEU A 59 -9.19 -13.28 18.22
CA LEU A 59 -8.45 -13.14 16.97
C LEU A 59 -7.79 -14.45 16.55
N LYS A 60 -7.15 -15.19 17.47
CA LYS A 60 -6.55 -16.51 17.16
C LYS A 60 -7.58 -17.50 16.60
N GLU A 61 -8.81 -17.49 17.12
CA GLU A 61 -9.89 -18.36 16.61
C GLU A 61 -10.44 -17.87 15.26
N ALA A 62 -10.59 -16.56 15.09
CA ALA A 62 -11.01 -15.96 13.82
C ALA A 62 -9.97 -16.19 12.71
N ASP A 63 -8.69 -15.95 12.99
CA ASP A 63 -7.55 -16.20 12.09
C ASP A 63 -7.52 -17.65 11.61
N TYR A 64 -7.84 -18.60 12.49
CA TYR A 64 -7.92 -20.01 12.11
C TYR A 64 -9.03 -20.26 11.09
N ARG A 65 -10.25 -19.78 11.37
CA ARG A 65 -11.41 -19.98 10.49
C ARG A 65 -11.22 -19.25 9.15
N ASN A 66 -10.75 -18.01 9.19
CA ASN A 66 -10.48 -17.21 8.01
C ASN A 66 -9.32 -17.80 7.21
N GLY A 67 -8.22 -18.17 7.86
CA GLY A 67 -7.07 -18.80 7.22
C GLY A 67 -7.44 -20.09 6.51
N LEU A 68 -8.25 -20.95 7.14
CA LEU A 68 -8.76 -22.16 6.49
C LEU A 68 -9.64 -21.83 5.28
N SER A 69 -10.50 -20.82 5.39
CA SER A 69 -11.38 -20.39 4.30
C SER A 69 -10.58 -19.86 3.10
N TYR A 70 -9.51 -19.09 3.35
CA TYR A 70 -8.58 -18.62 2.31
C TYR A 70 -7.82 -19.76 1.65
N ILE A 71 -7.39 -20.78 2.42
CA ILE A 71 -6.72 -21.95 1.86
C ILE A 71 -7.68 -22.73 0.96
N ILE A 72 -8.90 -22.99 1.40
CA ILE A 72 -9.89 -23.75 0.63
C ILE A 72 -10.26 -22.98 -0.65
N SER A 73 -10.67 -21.72 -0.52
CA SER A 73 -11.06 -20.89 -1.68
C SER A 73 -9.89 -20.68 -2.63
N GLY A 74 -8.68 -20.43 -2.12
CA GLY A 74 -7.46 -20.30 -2.92
C GLY A 74 -7.10 -21.57 -3.68
N THR A 75 -7.27 -22.73 -3.05
CA THR A 75 -7.05 -24.04 -3.70
C THR A 75 -8.06 -24.27 -4.83
N ILE A 76 -9.34 -23.95 -4.60
CA ILE A 76 -10.38 -24.06 -5.64
C ILE A 76 -10.08 -23.11 -6.80
N ALA A 77 -9.72 -21.85 -6.51
CA ALA A 77 -9.36 -20.88 -7.54
C ALA A 77 -8.12 -21.31 -8.34
N LEU A 78 -7.10 -21.86 -7.68
CA LEU A 78 -5.91 -22.40 -8.32
C LEU A 78 -6.25 -23.60 -9.22
N ALA A 79 -7.00 -24.58 -8.71
CA ALA A 79 -7.39 -25.76 -9.47
C ALA A 79 -8.27 -25.39 -10.67
N GLY A 80 -9.25 -24.49 -10.48
CA GLY A 80 -10.10 -23.95 -11.55
C GLY A 80 -9.29 -23.16 -12.57
N GLY A 81 -8.30 -22.38 -12.14
CA GLY A 81 -7.39 -21.66 -13.03
C GLY A 81 -6.51 -22.58 -13.87
N ILE A 82 -5.95 -23.65 -13.29
CA ILE A 82 -5.15 -24.65 -14.03
C ILE A 82 -6.02 -25.41 -15.02
N TRP A 83 -7.21 -25.86 -14.59
CA TRP A 83 -8.13 -26.57 -15.47
C TRP A 83 -8.60 -25.66 -16.61
N GLY A 84 -9.11 -24.47 -16.29
CA GLY A 84 -9.63 -23.52 -17.26
C GLY A 84 -8.60 -23.14 -18.33
N GLU A 85 -7.36 -22.87 -17.92
CA GLU A 85 -6.28 -22.58 -18.88
C GLU A 85 -6.03 -23.74 -19.83
N SER A 86 -6.12 -24.99 -19.36
CA SER A 86 -5.82 -26.19 -20.17
C SER A 86 -6.85 -26.51 -21.26
N ILE A 87 -8.08 -25.99 -21.14
CA ILE A 87 -9.19 -26.25 -22.08
C ILE A 87 -9.50 -25.08 -23.01
N THR A 88 -8.88 -23.92 -22.78
CA THR A 88 -9.08 -22.71 -23.56
C THR A 88 -7.92 -22.52 -24.54
N ASP A 89 -8.20 -22.08 -25.75
CA ASP A 89 -7.17 -21.71 -26.74
C ASP A 89 -6.94 -20.20 -26.86
N ASP A 90 -7.89 -19.37 -26.42
CA ASP A 90 -7.81 -17.91 -26.50
C ASP A 90 -6.74 -17.31 -25.56
N PRO A 91 -5.77 -16.52 -26.08
CA PRO A 91 -4.74 -15.90 -25.25
C PRO A 91 -5.27 -14.94 -24.17
N ALA A 92 -6.39 -14.25 -24.39
CA ALA A 92 -6.93 -13.33 -23.40
C ALA A 92 -7.56 -14.10 -22.22
N GLU A 93 -8.34 -15.14 -22.49
CA GLU A 93 -8.85 -16.05 -21.46
C GLU A 93 -7.73 -16.76 -20.68
N LYS A 94 -6.65 -17.21 -21.34
CA LYS A 94 -5.46 -17.77 -20.65
C LYS A 94 -4.85 -16.78 -19.66
N GLY A 95 -4.78 -15.50 -20.03
CA GLY A 95 -4.35 -14.43 -19.13
C GLY A 95 -5.22 -14.31 -17.89
N ILE A 96 -6.54 -14.42 -18.04
CA ILE A 96 -7.50 -14.40 -16.92
C ILE A 96 -7.26 -15.60 -15.99
N TYR A 97 -7.10 -16.81 -16.54
CA TYR A 97 -6.83 -17.99 -15.73
C TYR A 97 -5.50 -17.92 -14.99
N THR A 98 -4.46 -17.34 -15.59
CA THR A 98 -3.18 -17.05 -14.92
C THR A 98 -3.37 -16.13 -13.71
N VAL A 99 -4.25 -15.13 -13.81
CA VAL A 99 -4.61 -14.27 -12.68
C VAL A 99 -5.29 -15.08 -11.57
N PHE A 100 -6.24 -15.95 -11.91
CA PHE A 100 -6.88 -16.85 -10.93
C PHE A 100 -5.88 -17.77 -10.22
N GLN A 101 -4.92 -18.34 -10.95
CA GLN A 101 -3.86 -19.16 -10.36
C GLN A 101 -3.01 -18.34 -9.37
N THR A 102 -2.61 -17.13 -9.76
CA THR A 102 -1.83 -16.22 -8.90
C THR A 102 -2.59 -15.84 -7.64
N ILE A 103 -3.88 -15.49 -7.77
CA ILE A 103 -4.78 -15.21 -6.63
C ILE A 103 -4.92 -16.45 -5.75
N GLY A 104 -5.03 -17.63 -6.34
CA GLY A 104 -5.13 -18.91 -5.62
C GLY A 104 -3.91 -19.18 -4.74
N ILE A 105 -2.71 -19.08 -5.31
CA ILE A 105 -1.44 -19.25 -4.57
C ILE A 105 -1.32 -18.19 -3.47
N ALA A 106 -1.60 -16.93 -3.79
CA ALA A 106 -1.54 -15.83 -2.82
C ALA A 106 -2.51 -16.05 -1.65
N SER A 107 -3.74 -16.51 -1.94
CA SER A 107 -4.76 -16.79 -0.92
C SER A 107 -4.36 -17.96 -0.02
N VAL A 108 -3.80 -19.04 -0.58
CA VAL A 108 -3.29 -20.17 0.21
C VAL A 108 -2.14 -19.73 1.12
N GLY A 109 -1.17 -19.00 0.58
CA GLY A 109 -0.05 -18.47 1.35
C GLY A 109 -0.52 -17.53 2.47
N TYR A 110 -1.43 -16.60 2.16
CA TYR A 110 -2.01 -15.67 3.12
C TYR A 110 -2.79 -16.39 4.22
N GLY A 111 -3.62 -17.37 3.86
CA GLY A 111 -4.38 -18.17 4.82
C GLY A 111 -3.48 -18.98 5.75
N ALA A 112 -2.42 -19.58 5.23
CA ALA A 112 -1.43 -20.30 6.02
C ALA A 112 -0.68 -19.35 6.98
N TYR A 113 -0.31 -18.16 6.51
CA TYR A 113 0.32 -17.13 7.32
C TYR A 113 -0.58 -16.68 8.48
N GLN A 114 -1.84 -16.32 8.22
CA GLN A 114 -2.76 -15.89 9.27
C GLN A 114 -2.97 -16.98 10.33
N TRP A 115 -3.18 -18.22 9.88
CA TRP A 115 -3.40 -19.33 10.79
C TRP A 115 -2.16 -19.58 11.67
N LYS A 116 -0.98 -19.79 11.06
CA LYS A 116 0.20 -20.27 11.78
C LYS A 116 0.95 -19.16 12.51
N ILE A 117 1.10 -17.99 11.88
CA ILE A 117 1.90 -16.88 12.41
C ILE A 117 0.97 -15.86 13.06
N GLY A 118 0.02 -15.35 12.28
CA GLY A 118 -0.92 -14.31 12.69
C GLY A 118 -0.31 -12.90 12.71
N GLY A 119 -1.04 -11.97 13.33
CA GLY A 119 -0.65 -10.55 13.39
C GLY A 119 0.38 -10.18 14.47
N GLU A 120 0.83 -8.93 14.42
CA GLU A 120 1.76 -8.32 15.39
C GLU A 120 1.22 -8.41 16.83
N GLU A 121 -0.10 -8.31 16.99
CA GLU A 121 -0.82 -8.40 18.25
C GLU A 121 -0.64 -9.77 18.92
N ARG A 122 -0.59 -10.86 18.14
CA ARG A 122 -0.32 -12.21 18.66
C ARG A 122 1.12 -12.35 19.14
N ALA A 123 2.07 -11.86 18.36
CA ALA A 123 3.48 -11.86 18.74
C ALA A 123 3.70 -11.03 20.02
N LEU A 124 3.08 -9.86 20.11
CA LEU A 124 3.13 -8.99 21.28
C LEU A 124 2.48 -9.66 22.51
N TYR A 125 1.32 -10.29 22.33
CA TYR A 125 0.66 -11.05 23.38
C TYR A 125 1.53 -12.18 23.90
N ASP A 126 2.10 -12.99 23.01
CA ASP A 126 2.93 -14.13 23.43
C ASP A 126 4.21 -13.61 24.13
N ALA A 127 4.85 -12.55 23.61
CA ALA A 127 6.00 -11.91 24.28
C ALA A 127 5.65 -11.41 25.70
N LEU A 128 4.57 -10.64 25.86
CA LEU A 128 4.16 -10.11 27.16
C LEU A 128 3.62 -11.19 28.11
N ARG A 129 2.98 -12.23 27.58
CA ARG A 129 2.43 -13.34 28.37
C ARG A 129 3.55 -14.15 29.01
N TYR A 130 4.58 -14.50 28.24
CA TYR A 130 5.66 -15.39 28.69
C TYR A 130 6.81 -14.66 29.41
N THR A 131 6.85 -13.32 29.35
CA THR A 131 7.80 -12.53 30.14
C THR A 131 7.48 -12.63 31.63
N ARG A 132 8.43 -13.16 32.41
CA ARG A 132 8.32 -13.28 33.87
C ARG A 132 8.55 -11.91 34.53
N GLY A 133 7.91 -11.69 35.68
CA GLY A 133 8.10 -10.47 36.47
C GLY A 133 7.25 -9.26 36.07
N LEU A 134 6.52 -9.31 34.95
CA LEU A 134 5.59 -8.24 34.58
C LEU A 134 4.21 -8.44 35.21
N SER A 135 3.75 -7.44 35.98
CA SER A 135 2.38 -7.43 36.49
C SER A 135 1.37 -7.08 35.37
N PRO A 136 0.07 -7.39 35.52
CA PRO A 136 -0.96 -6.96 34.58
C PRO A 136 -1.02 -5.43 34.38
N LYS A 137 -0.65 -4.66 35.40
CA LYS A 137 -0.57 -3.19 35.32
C LYS A 137 0.58 -2.76 34.41
N ASP A 138 1.76 -3.35 34.58
CA ASP A 138 2.94 -3.05 33.73
C ASP A 138 2.68 -3.39 32.27
N LYS A 139 2.04 -4.54 32.01
CA LYS A 139 1.64 -4.94 30.66
C LYS A 139 0.66 -3.94 30.05
N SER A 140 -0.31 -3.46 30.83
CA SER A 140 -1.28 -2.46 30.36
C SER A 140 -0.61 -1.12 30.05
N LEU A 141 0.32 -0.68 30.91
CA LEU A 141 1.10 0.54 30.68
C LEU A 141 1.95 0.43 29.42
N PHE A 142 2.65 -0.69 29.23
CA PHE A 142 3.42 -0.95 28.02
C PHE A 142 2.52 -0.92 26.78
N LEU A 143 1.36 -1.59 26.80
CA LEU A 143 0.44 -1.60 25.66
C LEU A 143 -0.04 -0.19 25.29
N ARG A 144 -0.36 0.66 26.27
CA ARG A 144 -0.75 2.06 26.00
C ARG A 144 0.35 2.83 25.28
N THR A 145 1.59 2.73 25.77
CA THR A 145 2.75 3.36 25.13
C THR A 145 3.01 2.80 23.74
N TYR A 146 2.91 1.48 23.60
CA TYR A 146 3.10 0.77 22.35
C TYR A 146 2.09 1.23 21.28
N TYR A 147 0.79 1.20 21.59
CA TYR A 147 -0.25 1.61 20.63
C TYR A 147 -0.18 3.09 20.30
N HIS A 148 0.22 3.93 21.25
CA HIS A 148 0.48 5.34 20.97
C HIS A 148 1.61 5.51 19.95
N GLN A 149 2.74 4.83 20.14
CA GLN A 149 3.85 4.90 19.20
C GLN A 149 3.52 4.25 17.85
N LYS A 150 2.78 3.13 17.85
CA LYS A 150 2.29 2.47 16.64
C LYS A 150 1.43 3.43 15.82
N LYS A 151 0.43 4.11 16.42
CA LYS A 151 -0.42 5.07 15.69
C LYS A 151 0.37 6.24 15.11
N LEU A 152 1.36 6.76 15.84
CA LEU A 152 2.25 7.81 15.32
C LEU A 152 3.11 7.31 14.14
N ARG A 153 3.66 6.10 14.24
CA ARG A 153 4.43 5.47 13.16
C ARG A 153 3.55 5.26 11.94
N ASP A 154 2.37 4.67 12.11
CA ASP A 154 1.44 4.34 11.02
C ASP A 154 0.98 5.61 10.30
N LYS A 155 0.72 6.72 11.03
CA LYS A 155 0.44 8.02 10.41
C LYS A 155 1.60 8.52 9.56
N ARG A 156 2.83 8.49 10.09
CA ARG A 156 4.04 8.91 9.35
C ARG A 156 4.26 8.05 8.12
N GLU A 157 4.10 6.75 8.25
CA GLU A 157 4.26 5.80 7.15
C GLU A 157 3.24 6.03 6.05
N ARG A 158 1.95 6.21 6.39
CA ARG A 158 0.89 6.53 5.41
C ARG A 158 1.22 7.82 4.66
N VAL A 159 1.63 8.87 5.36
CA VAL A 159 2.02 10.14 4.74
C VAL A 159 3.19 9.93 3.77
N ILE A 160 4.26 9.24 4.20
CA ILE A 160 5.41 8.94 3.34
C ILE A 160 5.00 8.16 2.09
N LYS A 161 4.17 7.13 2.25
CA LYS A 161 3.66 6.32 1.13
C LYS A 161 2.79 7.15 0.18
N ALA A 162 1.87 7.95 0.72
CA ALA A 162 1.00 8.82 -0.07
C ALA A 162 1.81 9.79 -0.93
N ILE A 163 2.84 10.43 -0.34
CA ILE A 163 3.76 11.33 -1.06
C ILE A 163 4.52 10.57 -2.13
N THR A 164 5.14 9.44 -1.76
CA THR A 164 6.01 8.67 -2.65
C THR A 164 5.24 8.23 -3.88
N HIS A 165 4.08 7.61 -3.69
CA HIS A 165 3.21 7.19 -4.78
C HIS A 165 2.68 8.40 -5.58
N GLY A 166 2.37 9.53 -4.94
CA GLY A 166 1.94 10.75 -5.62
C GLY A 166 3.04 11.33 -6.52
N LEU A 167 4.29 11.37 -6.06
CA LEU A 167 5.44 11.81 -6.85
C LEU A 167 5.73 10.86 -8.01
N VAL A 168 5.69 9.55 -7.78
CA VAL A 168 5.85 8.55 -8.84
C VAL A 168 4.73 8.69 -9.89
N ALA A 169 3.49 8.92 -9.44
CA ALA A 169 2.37 9.17 -10.34
C ALA A 169 2.60 10.42 -11.21
N ALA A 170 2.97 11.54 -10.59
CA ALA A 170 3.25 12.78 -11.29
C ALA A 170 4.38 12.63 -12.31
N LEU A 171 5.48 11.96 -11.95
CA LEU A 171 6.61 11.71 -12.85
C LEU A 171 6.21 10.83 -14.05
N ASN A 172 5.44 9.77 -13.83
CA ASN A 172 5.01 8.88 -14.91
C ASN A 172 3.99 9.55 -15.83
N ILE A 173 3.01 10.29 -15.28
CA ILE A 173 2.04 11.06 -16.05
C ILE A 173 2.76 12.14 -16.88
N TYR A 174 3.69 12.87 -16.29
CA TYR A 174 4.50 13.86 -17.00
C TYR A 174 5.30 13.21 -18.13
N SER A 175 6.01 12.10 -17.85
CA SER A 175 6.77 11.37 -18.86
C SER A 175 5.88 10.85 -19.99
N ALA A 176 4.66 10.39 -19.68
CA ALA A 176 3.68 9.98 -20.68
C ALA A 176 3.26 11.12 -21.61
N THR A 177 3.14 12.35 -21.10
CA THR A 177 2.81 13.52 -21.94
C THR A 177 3.91 13.90 -22.92
N GLN A 178 5.16 13.52 -22.63
CA GLN A 178 6.32 13.81 -23.49
C GLN A 178 6.65 12.67 -24.46
N GLN A 179 5.93 11.54 -24.41
CA GLN A 179 6.28 10.36 -25.16
C GLN A 179 5.49 10.23 -26.47
N ASP A 180 6.22 10.04 -27.57
CA ASP A 180 5.65 9.89 -28.91
C ASP A 180 5.16 8.47 -29.20
N GLN A 181 5.84 7.46 -28.64
CA GLN A 181 5.49 6.05 -28.85
C GLN A 181 4.25 5.67 -28.02
N SER A 182 3.15 5.33 -28.70
CA SER A 182 1.84 5.04 -28.09
C SER A 182 1.87 3.92 -27.03
N GLY A 183 2.62 2.85 -27.27
CA GLY A 183 2.76 1.75 -26.31
C GLY A 183 3.40 2.19 -25.00
N VAL A 184 4.52 2.93 -25.06
CA VAL A 184 5.22 3.44 -23.88
C VAL A 184 4.39 4.50 -23.17
N LYS A 185 3.73 5.39 -23.93
CA LYS A 185 2.82 6.40 -23.41
C LYS A 185 1.67 5.77 -22.59
N ASN A 186 1.02 4.74 -23.13
CA ASN A 186 -0.07 4.05 -22.43
C ASN A 186 0.43 3.33 -21.18
N ALA A 187 1.60 2.69 -21.24
CA ALA A 187 2.21 2.06 -20.07
C ALA A 187 2.52 3.08 -18.97
N LEU A 188 3.09 4.22 -19.32
CA LEU A 188 3.41 5.29 -18.36
C LEU A 188 2.14 5.90 -17.75
N PHE A 189 1.08 6.14 -18.53
CA PHE A 189 -0.20 6.59 -17.98
C PHE A 189 -0.83 5.56 -17.05
N PHE A 190 -0.76 4.27 -17.39
CA PHE A 190 -1.27 3.20 -16.55
C PHE A 190 -0.51 3.14 -15.20
N VAL A 191 0.82 3.12 -15.24
CA VAL A 191 1.67 3.13 -14.03
C VAL A 191 1.42 4.39 -13.21
N GLY A 192 1.29 5.54 -13.87
CA GLY A 192 0.95 6.80 -13.22
C GLY A 192 -0.41 6.77 -12.52
N GLY A 193 -1.44 6.23 -13.18
CA GLY A 193 -2.79 6.07 -12.63
C GLY A 193 -2.83 5.13 -11.43
N VAL A 194 -2.17 3.97 -11.52
CA VAL A 194 -2.09 3.00 -10.40
C VAL A 194 -1.42 3.64 -9.17
N ASN A 195 -0.33 4.39 -9.37
CA ASN A 195 0.34 5.08 -8.28
C ASN A 195 -0.50 6.24 -7.72
N LEU A 196 -1.29 6.92 -8.54
CA LEU A 196 -2.21 7.95 -8.06
C LEU A 196 -3.30 7.35 -7.17
N LEU A 197 -3.86 6.21 -7.56
CA LEU A 197 -4.83 5.46 -6.74
C LEU A 197 -4.20 4.97 -5.44
N ALA A 198 -2.98 4.44 -5.49
CA ALA A 198 -2.24 4.04 -4.30
C ALA A 198 -2.01 5.24 -3.36
N SER A 199 -1.57 6.38 -3.89
CA SER A 199 -1.41 7.62 -3.11
C SER A 199 -2.71 8.03 -2.42
N ALA A 200 -3.82 8.07 -3.16
CA ALA A 200 -5.13 8.38 -2.61
C ALA A 200 -5.55 7.39 -1.51
N SER A 201 -5.31 6.09 -1.69
CA SER A 201 -5.66 5.06 -0.70
C SER A 201 -4.95 5.25 0.64
N TYR A 202 -3.72 5.79 0.64
CA TYR A 202 -2.97 6.06 1.87
C TYR A 202 -3.37 7.36 2.57
N THR A 203 -4.13 8.25 1.90
CA THR A 203 -4.60 9.51 2.48
C THR A 203 -5.79 9.32 3.41
N PHE A 204 -6.58 8.25 3.23
CA PHE A 204 -7.75 7.98 4.06
C PHE A 204 -7.39 7.11 5.28
N GLU A 205 -7.83 7.53 6.47
CA GLU A 205 -7.88 6.66 7.65
C GLU A 205 -9.09 5.72 7.53
N PHE A 206 -8.81 4.42 7.43
CA PHE A 206 -9.81 3.36 7.59
C PHE A 206 -9.59 2.65 8.93
#